data_AF-A0A923QTP8-F1
#
_entry.id   AF-A0A923QTP8-F1
#
_cell.length_a   1.000
_cell.length_b   1.000
_cell.length_c   1.000
_cell.angle_alpha   90.00
_cell.angle_beta   90.00
_cell.angle_gamma   90.00
#
_symmetry.space_group_name_H-M   'P 1'
#
loop_
_entity.id
_entity.type
_entity.pdbx_description
1 polymer ?
#
loop_
_entity_poly.entity_id
_entity_poly.type
_entity_poly.pdbx_seq_one_letter_code
_entity_poly.pdbx_strand_id
1 'polypeptide(L)'
;MEFKKNDRLKASQPFPGTSNRAPDYKPSELSPGLSTSSRGHISGVDSTYLEREFIRSNRLARDQRLVFASPANTACTILGAVIILFGLIGFGIPSFFGLHMSPANNFIHLFLGGVALYFGLKTPSKTATKAALTFGTLFGLVALTGFLFGSPGTFSMPLFSGNDPLLWPISRGSFELGASDHVIHALLAIAFLIPAFSSRMKDRNLQADATR
;
A
#
# COMPACT_ATOMS: atom_id res chain seq x y z
N MET A 1 28.98 28.57 23.68
CA MET A 1 28.52 27.69 22.58
C MET A 1 27.05 28.01 22.34
N GLU A 2 26.77 28.76 21.29
CA GLU A 2 25.46 29.36 21.02
C GLU A 2 24.65 28.41 20.12
N PHE A 3 23.57 27.84 20.65
CA PHE A 3 22.72 26.91 19.94
C PHE A 3 21.77 27.68 19.01
N LYS A 4 22.09 27.67 17.72
CA LYS A 4 21.30 28.29 16.65
C LYS A 4 20.01 27.50 16.44
N LYS A 5 18.89 28.05 16.91
CA LYS A 5 17.52 27.56 16.71
C LYS A 5 17.17 27.64 15.22
N ASN A 6 17.01 26.51 14.56
CA ASN A 6 16.53 26.45 13.17
C ASN A 6 15.02 26.31 13.15
N ASP A 7 14.33 27.45 13.03
CA ASP A 7 12.92 27.51 12.69
C ASP A 7 12.72 27.14 11.22
N ARG A 8 12.36 25.87 10.97
CA ARG A 8 11.78 25.41 9.70
C ARG A 8 10.50 24.64 9.95
N LEU A 9 9.52 25.31 10.55
CA LEU A 9 8.11 24.95 10.40
C LEU A 9 7.65 25.44 9.02
N LYS A 10 7.79 24.60 7.99
CA LYS A 10 7.02 24.78 6.76
C LYS A 10 5.63 24.22 7.01
N ALA A 11 4.67 25.14 7.08
CA ALA A 11 3.24 24.87 7.11
C ALA A 11 2.88 23.82 6.05
N SER A 12 2.36 22.69 6.51
CA SER A 12 1.67 21.71 5.69
C SER A 12 0.41 22.37 5.12
N GLN A 13 0.44 22.68 3.83
CA GLN A 13 -0.76 23.05 3.09
C GLN A 13 -1.76 21.88 3.17
N PRO A 14 -3.04 22.12 3.49
CA PRO A 14 -4.05 21.08 3.52
C PRO A 14 -4.26 20.51 2.11
N PHE A 15 -4.27 19.18 2.00
CA PHE A 15 -4.63 18.48 0.78
C PHE A 15 -6.07 18.88 0.37
N PRO A 16 -6.30 19.37 -0.86
CA PRO A 16 -7.65 19.54 -1.36
C PRO A 16 -8.29 18.16 -1.46
N GLY A 17 -9.33 17.94 -0.68
CA GLY A 17 -10.09 16.70 -0.66
C GLY A 17 -10.56 16.35 -2.07
N THR A 18 -10.15 15.17 -2.56
CA THR A 18 -10.67 14.59 -3.78
C THR A 18 -12.06 14.06 -3.49
N SER A 19 -13.04 14.97 -3.59
CA SER A 19 -14.45 14.61 -3.78
C SER A 19 -14.54 13.79 -5.08
N ASN A 20 -14.53 12.46 -4.96
CA ASN A 20 -14.89 11.51 -6.01
C ASN A 20 -16.40 11.56 -6.29
N ARG A 21 -16.92 12.74 -6.60
CA ARG A 21 -18.26 12.90 -7.13
C ARG A 21 -18.08 13.23 -8.60
N ALA A 22 -18.29 12.23 -9.46
CA ALA A 22 -18.52 12.51 -10.86
C ALA A 22 -19.65 13.55 -10.94
N PRO A 23 -19.53 14.63 -11.74
CA PRO A 23 -20.61 15.57 -11.90
C PRO A 23 -21.81 14.81 -12.44
N ASP A 24 -22.87 14.78 -11.62
CA ASP A 24 -24.16 14.18 -11.95
C ASP A 24 -24.80 15.09 -13.00
N TYR A 25 -24.53 14.81 -14.27
CA TYR A 25 -25.04 15.57 -15.40
C TYR A 25 -26.52 15.27 -15.57
N LYS A 26 -27.38 16.05 -14.91
CA LYS A 26 -28.83 16.06 -15.17
C LYS A 26 -29.12 16.79 -16.49
N PRO A 27 -29.59 16.11 -17.55
CA PRO A 27 -29.81 16.73 -18.86
C PRO A 27 -31.11 17.56 -18.97
N SER A 28 -31.75 17.97 -17.87
CA SER A 28 -33.18 18.31 -17.88
C SER A 28 -33.54 19.77 -17.62
N GLU A 29 -32.59 20.71 -17.60
CA GLU A 29 -32.90 22.15 -17.55
C GLU A 29 -32.43 22.86 -18.82
N LEU A 30 -32.87 22.35 -19.98
CA LEU A 30 -32.97 23.18 -21.18
C LEU A 30 -34.12 24.16 -20.98
N SER A 31 -33.77 25.42 -20.75
CA SER A 31 -34.69 26.54 -20.76
C SER A 31 -35.47 26.57 -22.09
N PRO A 32 -36.82 26.50 -22.08
CA PRO A 32 -37.64 26.60 -23.28
C PRO A 32 -37.81 28.08 -23.61
N GLY A 33 -36.94 28.61 -24.45
CA GLY A 33 -37.06 30.00 -24.86
C GLY A 33 -35.85 30.53 -25.60
N LEU A 34 -35.47 29.92 -26.72
CA LEU A 34 -34.72 30.65 -27.72
C LEU A 34 -35.29 30.33 -29.11
N SER A 35 -35.82 31.39 -29.71
CA SER A 35 -36.48 31.42 -31.00
C SER A 35 -35.58 30.85 -32.10
N THR A 36 -36.21 30.09 -32.98
CA THR A 36 -35.75 29.70 -34.30
C THR A 36 -35.22 30.91 -35.08
N SER A 37 -33.90 31.11 -35.13
CA SER A 37 -33.26 31.89 -36.18
C SER A 37 -31.78 31.54 -36.29
N SER A 38 -31.35 31.39 -37.54
CA SER A 38 -30.00 31.04 -37.97
C SER A 38 -29.62 29.56 -37.81
N ARG A 39 -29.94 28.82 -38.88
CA ARG A 39 -29.29 27.57 -39.29
C ARG A 39 -27.83 27.88 -39.69
N GLY A 40 -27.04 28.37 -38.73
CA GLY A 40 -25.62 28.60 -38.87
C GLY A 40 -24.92 27.26 -38.85
N HIS A 41 -24.51 26.81 -40.03
CA HIS A 41 -23.58 25.72 -40.21
C HIS A 41 -22.33 26.04 -39.38
N ILE A 42 -22.14 25.42 -38.20
CA ILE A 42 -20.89 25.50 -37.43
C ILE A 42 -19.86 24.64 -38.17
N SER A 43 -19.49 25.09 -39.37
CA SER A 43 -18.38 24.59 -40.17
C SER A 43 -17.09 25.19 -39.61
N GLY A 44 -16.69 24.78 -38.42
CA GLY A 44 -15.53 25.42 -37.77
C GLY A 44 -14.93 24.73 -36.56
N VAL A 45 -15.54 23.67 -36.02
CA VAL A 45 -14.82 22.82 -35.08
C VAL A 45 -14.01 21.82 -35.91
N ASP A 46 -12.75 22.19 -36.14
CA ASP A 46 -11.78 21.36 -36.83
C ASP A 46 -11.73 19.98 -36.16
N SER A 47 -12.14 18.93 -36.88
CA SER A 47 -12.18 17.55 -36.36
C SER A 47 -10.82 17.11 -35.83
N THR A 48 -9.74 17.68 -36.37
CA THR A 48 -8.37 17.43 -35.90
C THR A 48 -8.11 17.98 -34.49
N TYR A 49 -8.80 19.03 -34.05
CA TYR A 49 -8.69 19.54 -32.68
C TYR A 49 -9.34 18.58 -31.67
N LEU A 50 -10.56 18.11 -31.97
CA LEU A 50 -11.27 17.16 -31.11
C LEU A 50 -10.53 15.83 -31.00
N GLU A 51 -9.97 15.34 -32.11
CA GLU A 51 -9.16 14.13 -32.11
C GLU A 51 -7.89 14.29 -31.26
N ARG A 52 -7.20 15.43 -31.37
CA ARG A 52 -6.01 15.74 -30.55
C ARG A 52 -6.34 15.80 -29.06
N GLU A 53 -7.42 16.46 -28.67
CA GLU A 53 -7.82 16.53 -27.24
C GLU A 53 -8.34 15.19 -26.71
N PHE A 54 -9.04 14.40 -27.54
CA PHE A 54 -9.41 13.03 -27.16
C PHE A 54 -8.18 12.15 -26.95
N ILE A 55 -7.20 12.16 -27.88
CA ILE A 55 -5.95 11.41 -27.74
C ILE A 55 -5.18 11.86 -26.50
N ARG A 56 -5.13 13.17 -26.23
CA ARG A 56 -4.47 13.75 -25.07
C ARG A 56 -5.12 13.28 -23.76
N SER A 57 -6.44 13.39 -23.65
CA SER A 57 -7.17 12.98 -22.45
C SER A 57 -7.05 11.46 -22.18
N ASN A 58 -7.14 10.63 -23.22
CA ASN A 58 -6.94 9.19 -23.09
C ASN A 58 -5.51 8.81 -22.69
N ARG A 59 -4.50 9.53 -23.18
CA ARG A 59 -3.11 9.35 -22.77
C ARG A 59 -2.92 9.72 -21.30
N LEU A 60 -3.45 10.87 -20.87
CA LEU A 60 -3.39 11.30 -19.47
C LEU A 60 -4.08 10.29 -18.52
N ALA A 61 -5.24 9.77 -18.90
CA ALA A 61 -5.95 8.76 -18.11
C ALA A 61 -5.17 7.43 -18.02
N ARG A 62 -4.54 6.99 -19.12
CA ARG A 62 -3.66 5.81 -19.12
C ARG A 62 -2.42 6.03 -18.26
N ASP A 63 -1.78 7.18 -18.40
CA ASP A 63 -0.60 7.53 -17.60
C ASP A 63 -0.94 7.57 -16.12
N GLN A 64 -2.10 8.12 -15.73
CA GLN A 64 -2.58 8.06 -14.36
C GLN A 64 -2.79 6.62 -13.86
N ARG A 65 -3.37 5.72 -14.67
CA ARG A 65 -3.49 4.30 -14.28
C ARG A 65 -2.14 3.62 -14.14
N LEU A 66 -1.19 3.91 -15.04
CA LEU A 66 0.16 3.37 -14.97
C LEU A 66 0.94 3.90 -13.75
N VAL A 67 0.64 5.12 -13.29
CA VAL A 67 1.22 5.71 -12.06
C VAL A 67 0.78 4.96 -10.78
N PHE A 68 -0.36 4.25 -10.81
CA PHE A 68 -0.83 3.42 -9.69
C PHE A 68 -0.68 1.91 -9.93
N ALA A 69 -0.29 1.48 -11.13
CA ALA A 69 -0.19 0.06 -11.50
C ALA A 69 1.27 -0.40 -11.62
N SER A 70 2.10 -0.12 -10.60
CA SER A 70 3.41 -0.77 -10.50
C SER A 70 3.29 -2.20 -9.94
N PRO A 71 4.26 -3.08 -10.23
CA PRO A 71 4.35 -4.38 -9.56
C PRO A 71 4.31 -4.25 -8.03
N ALA A 72 4.91 -3.20 -7.48
CA ALA A 72 4.87 -2.93 -6.03
C ALA A 72 3.47 -2.57 -5.53
N ASN A 73 2.68 -1.77 -6.26
CA ASN A 73 1.28 -1.50 -5.90
C ASN A 73 0.44 -2.78 -5.89
N THR A 74 0.60 -3.61 -6.92
CA THR A 74 -0.10 -4.89 -7.03
C THR A 74 0.27 -5.80 -5.86
N ALA A 75 1.56 -5.93 -5.54
CA ALA A 75 2.03 -6.72 -4.42
C ALA A 75 1.49 -6.21 -3.07
N CYS A 76 1.59 -4.90 -2.80
CA CYS A 76 1.04 -4.28 -1.60
C CYS A 76 -0.47 -4.50 -1.47
N THR A 77 -1.21 -4.46 -2.58
CA THR A 77 -2.66 -4.69 -2.59
C THR A 77 -2.99 -6.14 -2.28
N ILE A 78 -2.42 -7.07 -3.03
CA ILE A 78 -2.73 -8.50 -2.89
C ILE A 78 -2.23 -9.03 -1.54
N LEU A 79 -0.97 -8.77 -1.20
CA LEU A 79 -0.40 -9.25 0.06
C LEU A 79 -1.02 -8.55 1.26
N GLY A 80 -1.35 -7.25 1.16
CA GLY A 80 -2.08 -6.54 2.20
C GLY A 80 -3.43 -7.20 2.50
N ALA A 81 -4.21 -7.52 1.45
CA ALA A 81 -5.48 -8.23 1.59
C ALA A 81 -5.31 -9.64 2.17
N VAL A 82 -4.29 -10.39 1.72
CA VAL A 82 -3.98 -11.73 2.25
C VAL A 82 -3.61 -11.67 3.73
N ILE A 83 -2.76 -10.73 4.15
CA ILE A 83 -2.35 -10.57 5.55
C ILE A 83 -3.56 -10.19 6.43
N ILE A 84 -4.46 -9.33 5.96
CA ILE A 84 -5.71 -9.03 6.66
C ILE A 84 -6.53 -10.31 6.84
N LEU A 85 -6.66 -11.11 5.79
CA LEU A 85 -7.40 -12.37 5.85
C LEU A 85 -6.80 -13.35 6.86
N PHE A 86 -5.46 -13.49 6.90
CA PHE A 86 -4.78 -14.29 7.93
C PHE A 86 -5.08 -13.77 9.34
N GLY A 87 -5.01 -12.45 9.55
CA GLY A 87 -5.35 -11.84 10.84
C GLY A 87 -6.80 -12.12 11.27
N LEU A 88 -7.76 -12.06 10.34
CA LEU A 88 -9.16 -12.39 10.62
C LEU A 88 -9.36 -13.88 10.93
N ILE A 89 -8.78 -14.77 10.12
CA ILE A 89 -8.88 -16.23 10.32
C ILE A 89 -8.27 -16.63 11.66
N GLY A 90 -7.15 -16.02 12.06
CA GLY A 90 -6.47 -16.33 13.32
C GLY A 90 -7.33 -16.12 14.56
N PHE A 91 -8.33 -15.22 14.53
CA PHE A 91 -9.27 -15.06 15.65
C PHE A 91 -10.27 -16.22 15.77
N GLY A 92 -10.63 -16.86 14.65
CA GLY A 92 -11.53 -18.01 14.64
C GLY A 92 -10.82 -19.35 14.76
N ILE A 93 -9.59 -19.45 14.25
CA ILE A 93 -8.80 -20.68 14.19
C ILE A 93 -7.37 -20.40 14.68
N PRO A 94 -7.12 -20.41 16.01
CA PRO A 94 -5.83 -20.02 16.60
C PRO A 94 -4.63 -20.89 16.22
N SER A 95 -4.86 -22.06 15.60
CA SER A 95 -3.84 -23.02 15.17
C SER A 95 -3.91 -23.33 13.66
N PHE A 96 -4.35 -22.36 12.86
CA PHE A 96 -4.48 -22.50 11.41
C PHE A 96 -3.13 -22.86 10.77
N PHE A 97 -3.04 -23.96 10.03
CA PHE A 97 -1.80 -24.50 9.43
C PHE A 97 -0.64 -24.79 10.41
N GLY A 98 -0.94 -24.98 11.70
CA GLY A 98 0.12 -25.14 12.71
C GLY A 98 0.92 -23.86 12.95
N LEU A 99 0.32 -22.70 12.62
CA LEU A 99 0.81 -21.38 12.97
C LEU A 99 0.28 -20.98 14.33
N HIS A 100 1.10 -20.31 15.13
CA HIS A 100 0.65 -19.80 16.42
C HIS A 100 0.01 -18.41 16.24
N MET A 101 -1.31 -18.40 16.05
CA MET A 101 -2.08 -17.18 15.78
C MET A 101 -2.63 -16.57 17.08
N SER A 102 -1.75 -16.00 17.91
CA SER A 102 -2.18 -15.31 19.14
C SER A 102 -3.04 -14.07 18.81
N PRO A 103 -3.97 -13.64 19.68
CA PRO A 103 -4.79 -12.45 19.44
C PRO A 103 -3.95 -11.21 19.13
N ALA A 104 -2.81 -11.04 19.81
CA ALA A 104 -1.88 -9.95 19.55
C ALA A 104 -1.25 -10.05 18.15
N ASN A 105 -0.82 -11.24 17.73
CA ASN A 105 -0.30 -11.48 16.38
C ASN A 105 -1.34 -11.17 15.31
N ASN A 106 -2.60 -11.53 15.55
CA ASN A 106 -3.71 -11.26 14.64
C ASN A 106 -3.96 -9.76 14.48
N PHE A 107 -3.93 -8.97 15.56
CA PHE A 107 -4.01 -7.51 15.49
C PHE A 107 -2.86 -6.89 14.71
N ILE A 108 -1.62 -7.39 14.90
CA ILE A 108 -0.45 -6.94 14.14
C ILE A 108 -0.65 -7.23 12.65
N HIS A 109 -1.12 -8.42 12.28
CA HIS A 109 -1.44 -8.75 10.89
C HIS A 109 -2.53 -7.83 10.32
N LEU A 110 -3.64 -7.61 11.03
CA LEU A 110 -4.69 -6.69 10.57
C LEU A 110 -4.14 -5.29 10.33
N PHE A 111 -3.32 -4.76 11.24
CA PHE A 111 -2.74 -3.44 11.12
C PHE A 111 -1.75 -3.37 9.95
N LEU A 112 -0.75 -4.25 9.90
CA LEU A 112 0.27 -4.25 8.84
C LEU A 112 -0.35 -4.52 7.46
N GLY A 113 -1.31 -5.44 7.39
CA GLY A 113 -2.06 -5.75 6.17
C GLY A 113 -2.91 -4.56 5.70
N GLY A 114 -3.58 -3.87 6.62
CA GLY A 114 -4.34 -2.64 6.34
C GLY A 114 -3.45 -1.52 5.80
N VAL A 115 -2.29 -1.29 6.43
CA VAL A 115 -1.32 -0.29 5.97
C VAL A 115 -0.76 -0.66 4.60
N ALA A 116 -0.37 -1.93 4.38
CA ALA A 116 0.11 -2.40 3.07
C ALA A 116 -0.96 -2.22 1.99
N LEU A 117 -2.21 -2.60 2.27
CA LEU A 117 -3.34 -2.45 1.34
C LEU A 117 -3.60 -0.97 1.00
N TYR A 118 -3.51 -0.07 1.97
CA TYR A 118 -3.62 1.37 1.75
C TYR A 118 -2.54 1.87 0.78
N PHE A 119 -1.28 1.49 1.00
CA PHE A 119 -0.18 1.86 0.09
C PHE A 119 -0.39 1.29 -1.31
N GLY A 120 -0.89 0.05 -1.42
CA GLY A 120 -1.19 -0.58 -2.70
C GLY A 120 -2.26 0.17 -3.50
N LEU A 121 -3.37 0.56 -2.85
CA LEU A 121 -4.55 1.11 -3.52
C LEU A 121 -4.53 2.63 -3.74
N LYS A 122 -3.89 3.39 -2.85
CA LYS A 122 -4.08 4.85 -2.79
C LYS A 122 -2.81 5.65 -3.05
N THR A 123 -1.64 5.02 -3.09
CA THR A 123 -0.38 5.76 -3.16
C THR A 123 0.34 5.64 -4.50
N PRO A 124 1.09 6.68 -4.92
CA PRO A 124 1.87 6.63 -6.16
C PRO A 124 2.90 5.49 -6.17
N SER A 125 3.25 4.99 -7.35
CA SER A 125 4.19 3.87 -7.53
C SER A 125 5.50 3.97 -6.75
N LYS A 126 6.10 5.17 -6.68
CA LYS A 126 7.34 5.39 -5.91
C LYS A 126 7.14 5.17 -4.40
N THR A 127 6.00 5.58 -3.87
CA THR A 127 5.65 5.42 -2.45
C THR A 127 5.33 3.95 -2.15
N ALA A 128 4.54 3.29 -3.00
CA ALA A 128 4.26 1.86 -2.88
C ALA A 128 5.54 1.02 -2.96
N THR A 129 6.48 1.37 -3.83
CA THR A 129 7.79 0.69 -3.93
C THR A 129 8.58 0.79 -2.62
N LYS A 130 8.62 1.98 -2.00
CA LYS A 130 9.26 2.15 -0.69
C LYS A 130 8.55 1.35 0.39
N ALA A 131 7.22 1.37 0.42
CA ALA A 131 6.43 0.60 1.37
C ALA A 131 6.69 -0.90 1.22
N ALA A 132 6.67 -1.43 -0.01
CA ALA A 132 6.98 -2.84 -0.29
C ALA A 132 8.40 -3.21 0.16
N LEU A 133 9.41 -2.35 -0.09
CA LEU A 133 10.76 -2.57 0.45
C LEU A 133 10.76 -2.61 1.98
N THR A 134 10.06 -1.68 2.64
CA THR A 134 9.98 -1.62 4.10
C THR A 134 9.31 -2.87 4.67
N PHE A 135 8.12 -3.24 4.19
CA PHE A 135 7.43 -4.44 4.64
C PHE A 135 8.23 -5.71 4.37
N GLY A 136 8.78 -5.85 3.16
CA GLY A 136 9.64 -6.98 2.82
C GLY A 136 10.86 -7.09 3.73
N THR A 137 11.49 -5.96 4.07
CA THR A 137 12.61 -5.93 5.03
C THR A 137 12.15 -6.30 6.43
N LEU A 138 11.03 -5.75 6.92
CA LEU A 138 10.51 -6.05 8.26
C LEU A 138 10.16 -7.54 8.41
N PHE A 139 9.42 -8.11 7.46
CA PHE A 139 9.11 -9.53 7.45
C PHE A 139 10.37 -10.39 7.33
N GLY A 140 11.35 -9.96 6.53
CA GLY A 140 12.63 -10.65 6.40
C GLY A 140 13.44 -10.65 7.70
N LEU A 141 13.46 -9.53 8.43
CA LEU A 141 14.11 -9.44 9.75
C LEU A 141 13.41 -10.30 10.79
N VAL A 142 12.07 -10.31 10.81
CA VAL A 142 11.30 -11.18 11.71
C VAL A 142 11.57 -12.65 11.41
N ALA A 143 11.56 -13.04 10.14
CA ALA A 143 11.88 -14.40 9.73
C ALA A 143 13.31 -14.80 10.11
N LEU A 144 14.29 -13.94 9.81
CA LEU A 144 15.70 -14.18 10.14
C LEU A 144 15.92 -14.30 11.65
N THR A 145 15.35 -13.40 12.44
CA THR A 145 15.41 -13.44 13.91
C THR A 145 14.79 -14.74 14.42
N GLY A 146 13.66 -15.14 13.84
CA GLY A 146 13.02 -16.40 14.13
C GLY A 146 13.88 -17.63 13.85
N PHE A 147 14.56 -17.69 12.71
CA PHE A 147 15.45 -18.81 12.40
C PHE A 147 16.75 -18.82 13.22
N LEU A 148 17.27 -17.65 13.63
CA LEU A 148 18.51 -17.54 14.39
C LEU A 148 18.30 -17.81 15.89
N PHE A 149 17.17 -17.37 16.44
CA PHE A 149 16.92 -17.42 17.89
C PHE A 149 15.76 -18.34 18.26
N GLY A 150 14.99 -18.83 17.28
CA GLY A 150 13.93 -19.80 17.47
C GLY A 150 14.47 -21.17 17.86
N SER A 151 13.93 -21.74 18.92
CA SER A 151 14.22 -23.11 19.34
C SER A 151 12.89 -23.85 19.53
N PRO A 152 12.69 -25.01 18.88
CA PRO A 152 11.44 -25.76 18.98
C PRO A 152 11.03 -25.98 20.43
N GLY A 153 9.80 -25.63 20.79
CA GLY A 153 9.27 -25.81 22.15
C GLY A 153 9.81 -24.85 23.22
N THR A 154 10.53 -23.78 22.83
CA THR A 154 11.03 -22.77 23.78
C THR A 154 10.70 -21.35 23.31
N PHE A 155 10.34 -20.49 24.26
CA PHE A 155 10.08 -19.07 24.01
C PHE A 155 11.36 -18.40 23.48
N SER A 156 11.34 -17.92 22.25
CA SER A 156 12.55 -17.41 21.56
C SER A 156 12.99 -16.00 22.00
N MET A 157 12.23 -15.36 22.89
CA MET A 157 12.57 -14.06 23.46
C MET A 157 12.79 -14.19 24.98
N PRO A 158 14.03 -14.45 25.44
CA PRO A 158 14.35 -14.60 26.86
C PRO A 158 14.07 -13.32 27.68
N LEU A 159 13.95 -12.16 27.03
CA LEU A 159 13.63 -10.88 27.68
C LEU A 159 12.23 -10.85 28.33
N PHE A 160 11.34 -11.79 27.98
CA PHE A 160 9.99 -11.91 28.52
C PHE A 160 9.81 -13.12 29.45
N SER A 161 10.91 -13.72 29.93
CA SER A 161 10.89 -14.89 30.83
C SER A 161 10.71 -14.52 32.32
N GLY A 162 10.17 -13.33 32.62
CA GLY A 162 9.84 -12.87 33.97
C GLY A 162 8.35 -12.57 34.13
N ASN A 163 7.78 -12.86 35.31
CA ASN A 163 6.46 -12.39 35.75
C ASN A 163 6.49 -10.85 35.81
N ASP A 164 6.23 -10.16 34.70
CA ASP A 164 6.08 -8.72 34.66
C ASP A 164 4.60 -8.36 34.92
N PRO A 165 4.26 -7.74 36.07
CA PRO A 165 2.88 -7.35 36.39
C PRO A 165 2.34 -6.20 35.51
N LEU A 166 3.17 -5.55 34.69
CA LEU A 166 2.78 -4.51 33.74
C LEU A 166 2.54 -5.05 32.32
N LEU A 167 2.98 -6.27 32.02
CA LEU A 167 2.59 -6.95 30.79
C LEU A 167 1.21 -7.55 31.00
N TRP A 168 0.20 -6.98 30.35
CA TRP A 168 -1.16 -7.51 30.36
C TRP A 168 -1.10 -9.00 30.01
N PRO A 169 -1.49 -9.93 30.90
CA PRO A 169 -1.35 -11.36 30.70
C PRO A 169 -2.39 -11.81 29.68
N ILE A 170 -2.13 -11.59 28.40
CA ILE A 170 -3.06 -11.92 27.31
C ILE A 170 -3.01 -13.42 26.96
N SER A 171 -1.97 -14.16 27.35
CA SER A 171 -2.05 -15.63 27.45
C SER A 171 -0.98 -16.21 28.38
N ARG A 172 -1.39 -17.13 29.26
CA ARG A 172 -0.46 -17.95 30.04
C ARG A 172 0.14 -19.02 29.12
N GLY A 173 1.43 -18.88 28.80
CA GLY A 173 2.30 -20.06 28.65
C GLY A 173 2.58 -20.63 27.27
N SER A 174 2.38 -19.93 26.14
CA SER A 174 2.91 -20.41 24.85
C SER A 174 3.08 -19.27 23.83
N PHE A 175 4.26 -18.66 23.76
CA PHE A 175 4.73 -18.06 22.50
C PHE A 175 5.70 -19.09 21.93
N GLU A 176 5.13 -20.14 21.35
CA GLU A 176 5.89 -21.04 20.50
C GLU A 176 5.99 -20.34 19.15
N LEU A 177 7.13 -19.68 18.92
CA LEU A 177 7.49 -19.23 17.59
C LEU A 177 7.87 -20.47 16.80
N GLY A 178 6.88 -21.10 16.17
CA GLY A 178 7.07 -22.31 15.38
C GLY A 178 7.91 -22.01 14.15
N ALA A 179 8.71 -22.99 13.69
CA ALA A 179 9.41 -22.88 12.41
C ALA A 179 8.44 -22.52 11.25
N SER A 180 7.17 -22.93 11.35
CA SER A 180 6.09 -22.60 10.42
C SER A 180 5.83 -21.10 10.30
N ASP A 181 5.76 -20.35 11.40
CA ASP A 181 5.53 -18.90 11.39
C ASP A 181 6.66 -18.14 10.69
N HIS A 182 7.91 -18.56 10.92
CA HIS A 182 9.08 -17.95 10.31
C HIS A 182 9.21 -18.23 8.81
N VAL A 183 8.80 -19.44 8.38
CA VAL A 183 8.70 -19.76 6.96
C VAL A 183 7.72 -18.82 6.27
N ILE A 184 6.53 -18.58 6.85
CA ILE A 184 5.57 -17.66 6.25
C ILE A 184 6.08 -16.24 6.20
N HIS A 185 6.73 -15.74 7.27
CA HIS A 185 7.34 -14.42 7.24
C HIS A 185 8.44 -14.32 6.17
N ALA A 186 9.24 -15.36 5.97
CA ALA A 186 10.24 -15.40 4.89
C ALA A 186 9.59 -15.34 3.50
N LEU A 187 8.49 -16.08 3.29
CA LEU A 187 7.74 -16.06 2.04
C LEU A 187 7.13 -14.68 1.78
N LEU A 188 6.54 -14.05 2.80
CA LEU A 188 6.03 -12.67 2.70
C LEU A 188 7.16 -11.68 2.38
N ALA A 189 8.33 -11.83 3.00
CA ALA A 189 9.49 -11.00 2.73
C ALA A 189 9.88 -11.04 1.24
N ILE A 190 10.03 -12.25 0.69
CA ILE A 190 10.36 -12.47 -0.72
C ILE A 190 9.28 -11.88 -1.63
N ALA A 191 8.01 -12.16 -1.33
CA ALA A 191 6.87 -11.69 -2.11
C ALA A 191 6.74 -10.16 -2.17
N PHE A 192 7.18 -9.45 -1.12
CA PHE A 192 7.28 -7.99 -1.13
C PHE A 192 8.54 -7.47 -1.82
N LEU A 193 9.70 -8.08 -1.57
CA LEU A 193 10.99 -7.58 -2.05
C LEU A 193 11.15 -7.70 -3.56
N ILE A 194 10.80 -8.84 -4.18
CA ILE A 194 10.93 -9.05 -5.63
C ILE A 194 10.26 -7.93 -6.44
N PRO A 195 8.93 -7.68 -6.30
CA PRO A 195 8.25 -6.64 -7.08
C PRO A 195 8.76 -5.23 -6.75
N ALA A 196 9.23 -5.00 -5.53
CA ALA A 196 9.80 -3.71 -5.14
C ALA A 196 11.15 -3.46 -5.85
N PHE A 197 12.03 -4.47 -5.91
CA PHE A 197 13.29 -4.38 -6.66
C PHE A 197 13.04 -4.23 -8.16
N SER A 198 12.11 -4.99 -8.74
CA SER A 198 11.73 -4.85 -10.16
C SER A 198 11.22 -3.43 -10.46
N SER A 199 10.37 -2.86 -9.61
CA SER A 199 9.87 -1.49 -9.77
C SER A 199 11.01 -0.46 -9.70
N ARG A 200 11.94 -0.64 -8.75
CA ARG A 200 13.10 0.24 -8.60
C ARG A 200 14.07 0.19 -9.79
N MET A 201 14.29 -0.99 -10.38
CA MET A 201 15.14 -1.14 -11.56
C MET A 201 14.54 -0.45 -12.79
N LYS A 202 13.23 -0.60 -13.01
CA LYS A 202 12.52 0.08 -14.10
C LYS A 202 12.67 1.61 -14.00
N ASP A 203 12.49 2.16 -12.81
CA ASP A 203 12.64 3.61 -12.59
C ASP A 203 14.07 4.12 -12.88
N ARG A 204 15.09 3.32 -12.57
CA ARG A 204 16.49 3.68 -12.86
C ARG A 204 16.80 3.68 -14.34
N ASN A 205 16.31 2.68 -15.09
CA ASN A 205 16.53 2.59 -16.53
C ASN A 205 15.90 3.79 -17.26
N LEU A 206 14.66 4.14 -16.88
CA LEU A 206 13.99 5.32 -17.44
C LEU A 206 14.74 6.63 -17.16
N GLN A 207 15.37 6.75 -15.99
CA GLN A 207 16.21 7.91 -15.68
C GLN A 207 17.50 7.95 -16.50
N ALA A 208 18.14 6.79 -16.70
CA ALA A 208 19.35 6.70 -17.51
C ALA A 208 19.08 7.09 -18.98
N ASP A 209 17.97 6.63 -19.55
CA ASP A 209 17.59 6.96 -20.93
C ASP A 209 17.25 8.44 -21.11
N ALA A 210 16.68 9.09 -20.09
CA ALA A 210 16.37 10.52 -20.12
C ALA A 210 17.61 11.44 -20.04
N THR A 211 18.77 10.88 -19.68
CA THR A 211 20.04 11.63 -19.58
C THR A 211 20.97 11.42 -20.78
N ARG A 212 20.59 10.60 -21.75
CA ARG A 212 21.33 10.36 -23.01
C ARG A 212 20.76 11.23 -24.12
#